data_AF-A0A821DF86-F1
#
_entry.id   AF-A0A821DF86-F1
#
_cell.length_a   1.000
_cell.length_b   1.000
_cell.length_c   1.000
_cell.angle_alpha   90.00
_cell.angle_beta   90.00
_cell.angle_gamma   90.00
#
_symmetry.space_group_name_H-M   'P 1'
#
loop_
_entity.id
_entity.type
_entity.pdbx_description
1 polymer ?
#
loop_
_entity_poly.entity_id
_entity_poly.type
_entity_poly.pdbx_seq_one_letter_code
_entity_poly.pdbx_strand_id
1 'polypeptide(L)' 'MNDIMHFPAEYDNATTDVETLFIAGEKSNYINDETIPKIRRLFPSHRLIRIPNAGHWVHSERPYDFLNCVLPELEIK' A
#
# COMPACT_ATOMS: atom_id res chain seq x y z
N MET A 1 -6.10 11.50 -16.43
CA MET A 1 -6.18 11.21 -14.97
C MET A 1 -5.99 9.72 -14.69
N ASN A 2 -6.41 8.82 -15.59
CA ASN A 2 -6.18 7.37 -15.45
C ASN A 2 -4.70 6.96 -15.48
N ASP A 3 -3.84 7.74 -16.14
CA ASP A 3 -2.41 7.41 -16.28
C ASP A 3 -1.53 7.75 -15.06
N ILE A 4 -2.10 8.43 -14.04
CA ILE A 4 -1.35 8.88 -12.85
C ILE A 4 -1.68 8.04 -11.61
N MET A 5 -2.79 7.28 -11.66
CA MET A 5 -3.36 6.57 -10.52
C MET A 5 -3.02 5.08 -10.48
N HIS A 6 -2.28 4.58 -11.48
CA HIS A 6 -1.97 3.17 -11.66
C HIS A 6 -0.49 2.95 -11.90
N PHE A 7 -0.03 1.71 -11.69
CA PHE A 7 1.30 1.30 -12.12
C PHE A 7 1.45 1.47 -13.63
N PRO A 8 2.59 2.00 -14.12
CA PRO A 8 2.84 2.13 -15.56
C PRO A 8 2.77 0.76 -16.25
N ALA A 9 2.08 0.67 -17.38
CA ALA A 9 1.87 -0.59 -18.12
C ALA A 9 3.19 -1.25 -18.55
N GLU A 10 4.26 -0.47 -18.73
CA GLU A 10 5.60 -0.97 -19.04
C GLU A 10 6.15 -1.93 -17.96
N TYR A 11 5.69 -1.84 -16.72
CA TYR A 11 6.08 -2.72 -15.62
C TYR A 11 5.11 -3.87 -15.37
N ASP A 12 4.17 -4.14 -16.27
CA ASP A 12 3.21 -5.21 -16.03
C ASP A 12 3.88 -6.58 -15.84
N ASN A 13 5.02 -6.84 -16.47
CA ASN A 13 5.73 -8.12 -16.25
C ASN A 13 6.87 -8.01 -15.23
N ALA A 14 6.99 -6.89 -14.52
CA ALA A 14 8.01 -6.71 -13.49
C ALA A 14 7.60 -7.38 -12.17
N THR A 15 8.61 -7.75 -11.38
CA THR A 15 8.46 -8.17 -9.99
C THR A 15 9.66 -7.66 -9.21
N THR A 16 9.48 -7.38 -7.92
CA THR A 16 10.58 -7.02 -7.02
C THR A 16 10.58 -7.94 -5.81
N ASP A 17 11.78 -8.29 -5.34
CA ASP A 17 11.97 -9.12 -4.14
C ASP A 17 12.09 -8.25 -2.86
N VAL A 18 11.91 -6.93 -3.00
CA VAL A 18 11.97 -5.99 -1.88
C VAL A 18 10.73 -6.13 -0.99
N GLU A 19 10.95 -6.35 0.30
CA GLU A 19 9.91 -6.28 1.33
C GLU A 19 9.17 -4.94 1.24
N THR A 20 7.86 -4.99 1.01
CA THR A 20 7.07 -3.79 0.73
C THR A 20 5.83 -3.74 1.60
N LEU A 21 5.69 -2.70 2.41
CA LEU A 21 4.49 -2.42 3.19
C LEU A 21 3.55 -1.47 2.45
N PHE A 22 2.32 -1.92 2.19
CA PHE A 22 1.21 -1.09 1.73
C PHE A 22 0.31 -0.74 2.92
N ILE A 23 -0.01 0.56 3.07
CA ILE A 23 -0.92 1.06 4.11
C ILE A 23 -2.09 1.76 3.41
N ALA A 24 -3.32 1.35 3.72
CA ALA A 24 -4.54 1.97 3.22
C ALA A 24 -5.52 2.26 4.36
N GLY A 25 -6.44 3.21 4.15
CA GLY A 25 -7.57 3.36 5.06
C GLY A 25 -8.66 2.36 4.74
N GLU A 26 -9.32 1.83 5.77
CA GLU A 26 -10.44 0.91 5.64
C GLU A 26 -11.59 1.47 4.79
N LYS A 27 -11.84 2.78 4.88
CA LYS A 27 -12.89 3.49 4.12
C LYS A 27 -12.41 4.03 2.77
N SER A 28 -11.18 3.70 2.36
CA SER A 28 -10.61 4.12 1.07
C SER A 28 -10.73 3.02 0.00
N ASN A 29 -11.13 3.41 -1.20
CA ASN A 29 -11.24 2.51 -2.36
C ASN A 29 -10.02 2.55 -3.30
N TYR A 30 -8.90 3.14 -2.87
CA TYR A 30 -7.68 3.24 -3.69
C TYR A 30 -6.94 1.90 -3.82
N ILE A 31 -7.00 1.08 -2.77
CA ILE A 31 -6.60 -0.33 -2.85
C ILE A 31 -7.90 -1.14 -2.84
N ASN A 32 -8.34 -1.53 -4.03
CA ASN A 32 -9.56 -2.29 -4.28
C ASN A 32 -9.23 -3.69 -4.85
N ASP A 33 -10.27 -4.47 -5.12
CA ASP A 33 -10.14 -5.85 -5.60
C ASP A 33 -9.44 -5.97 -6.96
N GLU A 34 -9.44 -4.92 -7.78
CA GLU A 34 -8.71 -4.89 -9.05
C GLU A 34 -7.22 -4.60 -8.86
N THR A 35 -6.87 -3.90 -7.77
CA THR A 35 -5.50 -3.46 -7.47
C THR A 35 -4.74 -4.54 -6.69
N ILE A 36 -5.40 -5.28 -5.81
CA ILE A 36 -4.76 -6.34 -4.99
C ILE A 36 -4.02 -7.38 -5.84
N PRO A 37 -4.58 -7.91 -6.95
CA PRO A 37 -3.85 -8.84 -7.82
C PRO A 37 -2.56 -8.24 -8.40
N LYS A 38 -2.57 -6.94 -8.74
CA LYS A 38 -1.38 -6.23 -9.25
C LYS A 38 -0.33 -6.09 -8.17
N ILE A 39 -0.72 -5.70 -6.95
CA ILE A 39 0.19 -5.64 -5.79
C ILE A 39 0.85 -7.01 -5.56
N ARG A 40 0.06 -8.08 -5.50
CA ARG A 40 0.58 -9.43 -5.26
C ARG A 40 1.57 -9.89 -6.34
N ARG A 41 1.33 -9.52 -7.60
CA ARG A 41 2.20 -9.87 -8.72
C ARG A 41 3.50 -9.05 -8.72
N LEU A 42 3.40 -7.73 -8.56
CA LEU A 42 4.55 -6.82 -8.64
C LEU A 42 5.42 -6.88 -7.38
N PHE A 43 4.82 -7.15 -6.21
CA PHE A 43 5.46 -7.19 -4.90
C PHE A 43 5.08 -8.51 -4.18
N PRO A 44 5.70 -9.65 -4.52
CA PRO A 44 5.36 -10.93 -3.89
C PRO A 44 5.56 -10.93 -2.37
N SER A 45 6.60 -10.25 -1.88
CA SER A 45 6.90 -10.06 -0.45
C SER A 45 6.18 -8.84 0.16
N HIS A 46 4.91 -8.64 -0.18
CA HIS A 46 4.14 -7.51 0.34
C HIS A 46 3.44 -7.83 1.66
N ARG A 47 3.24 -6.80 2.47
CA ARG A 47 2.19 -6.75 3.50
C ARG A 47 1.21 -5.63 3.17
N LEU A 48 -0.07 -5.87 3.43
CA LEU A 48 -1.12 -4.85 3.30
C LEU A 48 -1.81 -4.68 4.65
N ILE A 49 -1.76 -3.47 5.20
CA ILE A 49 -2.48 -3.09 6.42
C ILE A 49 -3.58 -2.10 6.06
N ARG A 50 -4.78 -2.35 6.58
CA ARG A 50 -5.91 -1.40 6.52
C ARG A 50 -6.11 -0.77 7.89
N ILE A 51 -5.96 0.55 7.97
CA ILE A 51 -6.18 1.30 9.21
C ILE A 51 -7.68 1.49 9.42
N PRO A 52 -8.25 0.98 10.52
CA PRO A 52 -9.69 1.10 10.80
C PRO A 52 -10.14 2.56 10.84
N ASN A 53 -11.33 2.82 10.33
CA ASN A 53 -11.95 4.15 10.30
C ASN A 53 -11.22 5.26 9.52
N ALA A 54 -10.06 5.02 8.90
CA ALA A 54 -9.40 5.96 8.00
C ALA A 54 -9.97 5.90 6.58
N GLY A 55 -10.06 7.06 5.92
CA GLY A 55 -10.23 7.24 4.49
C GLY A 55 -8.89 7.28 3.75
N HIS A 56 -8.73 8.20 2.81
CA HIS A 56 -7.57 8.22 1.91
C HIS A 56 -6.29 8.77 2.58
N TRP A 57 -6.41 9.74 3.47
CA TRP A 57 -5.27 10.42 4.08
C TRP A 57 -4.92 9.83 5.43
N VAL A 58 -4.50 8.55 5.43
CA VAL A 58 -4.25 7.76 6.64
C VAL A 58 -3.34 8.45 7.66
N HIS A 59 -2.29 9.13 7.20
CA HIS A 59 -1.34 9.84 8.05
C HIS A 59 -1.94 11.08 8.73
N SER A 60 -2.93 11.72 8.11
CA SER A 60 -3.63 12.88 8.66
C SER A 60 -4.83 12.49 9.53
N GLU A 61 -5.55 11.44 9.13
CA GLU A 61 -6.80 11.03 9.80
C GLU A 61 -6.54 10.15 11.02
N ARG A 62 -5.53 9.27 10.95
CA ARG A 62 -5.17 8.31 12.00
C ARG A 62 -3.65 8.29 12.22
N PRO A 63 -3.05 9.43 12.64
CA PRO A 63 -1.59 9.59 12.68
C PRO A 63 -0.88 8.55 13.56
N TYR A 64 -1.44 8.22 14.73
CA TYR A 64 -0.86 7.24 15.64
C TYR A 64 -0.93 5.81 15.08
N ASP A 65 -2.07 5.43 14.51
CA ASP A 65 -2.23 4.10 13.88
C ASP A 65 -1.30 3.95 12.67
N PHE A 66 -1.13 5.03 11.89
CA PHE A 66 -0.17 5.08 10.79
C PHE A 66 1.27 4.91 11.28
N LEU A 67 1.69 5.65 12.31
CA LEU A 67 3.04 5.52 12.88
C LEU A 67 3.30 4.12 13.43
N ASN A 68 2.31 3.51 14.08
CA ASN A 68 2.43 2.12 14.56
C ASN A 68 2.67 1.11 13.43
N CYS A 69 2.22 1.41 12.21
CA CYS A 69 2.51 0.58 11.04
C CYS A 69 3.91 0.83 10.48
N VAL A 70 4.37 2.09 10.46
CA VAL A 70 5.62 2.51 9.79
C VAL A 70 6.86 2.28 10.65
N LEU A 71 6.80 2.61 11.95
CA LEU A 71 7.97 2.57 12.82
C LEU A 71 8.67 1.20 12.85
N PRO A 72 7.96 0.05 12.92
CA PRO A 72 8.61 -1.26 12.90
C PRO A 72 9.40 -1.56 11.61
N GLU A 73 9.05 -0.91 10.49
CA GLU A 73 9.74 -1.09 9.21
C GLU A 73 11.02 -0.25 9.10
N LEU A 74 11.15 0.79 9.94
CA LEU A 74 12.28 1.73 9.92
C LEU A 74 13.35 1.38 10.96
N GLU A 75 13.07 0.45 11.86
CA GLU A 75 14.07 -0.08 12.77
C GLU A 75 15.11 -0.86 11.97
N ILE A 76 16.30 -0.26 11.81
CA ILE A 76 17.46 -0.89 11.16
C ILE A 76 17.78 -2.18 11.92
N LYS A 77 17.57 -3.33 11.28
CA LYS A 77 18.10 -4.61 11.73
C LYS A 77 19.59 -4.72 11.41
#